data_AF-A0A3R9LLK0-F1
#
_entry.id   AF-A0A3R9LLK0-F1
#
_cell.length_a   1.000
_cell.length_b   1.000
_cell.length_c   1.000
_cell.angle_alpha   90.00
_cell.angle_beta   90.00
_cell.angle_gamma   90.00
#
_symmetry.space_group_name_H-M   'P 1'
#
loop_
_entity.id
_entity.type
_entity.pdbx_description
1 polymer ?
#
loop_
_entity_poly.entity_id
_entity_poly.type
_entity_poly.pdbx_seq_one_letter_code
_entity_poly.pdbx_strand_id
1 'polypeptide(L)' 'MCLICQRIELIKAGENPYFVKELETGYLVIGDHQYFAGYSLFLAKEHVTELHHLEKETKLRFLEEMSLVQEAVAKAFAT' A
#
# COMPACT_ATOMS: atom_id res chain seq x y z
N MET A 1 14.85 2.71 -12.40
CA MET A 1 13.89 1.58 -12.34
C MET A 1 13.17 1.65 -11.00
N CYS A 2 11.84 1.75 -10.97
CA CYS A 2 11.09 1.93 -9.73
C CYS A 2 10.63 0.58 -9.17
N LEU A 3 11.14 0.20 -8.00
CA LEU A 3 10.78 -1.07 -7.33
C LEU A 3 9.28 -1.16 -7.01
N ILE A 4 8.66 -0.04 -6.66
CA ILE A 4 7.23 0.02 -6.36
C ILE A 4 6.39 -0.25 -7.61
N CYS A 5 6.76 0.35 -8.75
CA CYS A 5 6.07 0.08 -10.02
C CYS A 5 6.21 -1.39 -10.43
N GLN A 6 7.40 -1.98 -10.30
CA GLN A 6 7.60 -3.40 -10.57
C GLN A 6 6.72 -4.28 -9.68
N ARG A 7 6.67 -3.96 -8.38
CA ARG A 7 5.78 -4.64 -7.44
C ARG A 7 4.31 -4.51 -7.84
N ILE A 8 3.86 -3.34 -8.28
CA ILE A 8 2.49 -3.13 -8.76
C ILE A 8 2.19 -3.99 -10.01
N GLU A 9 3.13 -4.09 -10.94
CA GLU A 9 2.95 -4.97 -12.11
C GLU A 9 2.87 -6.45 -11.71
N LEU A 10 3.66 -6.90 -10.73
CA LEU A 10 3.52 -8.25 -10.16
C LEU A 10 2.16 -8.46 -9.46
N ILE A 11 1.62 -7.44 -8.79
CA ILE A 11 0.27 -7.51 -8.20
C ILE A 11 -0.78 -7.68 -9.30
N LYS A 12 -0.70 -6.88 -10.37
CA LYS A 12 -1.63 -6.97 -11.51
C LYS A 12 -1.53 -8.31 -12.25
N ALA A 13 -0.33 -8.88 -12.31
CA ALA A 13 -0.10 -10.22 -12.86
C ALA A 13 -0.57 -11.36 -11.92
N GLY A 14 -0.94 -11.06 -10.68
CA GLY A 14 -1.28 -12.08 -9.67
C GLY A 14 -0.08 -12.86 -9.14
N GLU A 15 1.13 -12.32 -9.31
CA GLU A 15 2.39 -12.99 -9.00
C GLU A 15 3.04 -12.49 -7.70
N ASN A 16 2.55 -11.40 -7.11
CA ASN A 16 3.08 -10.89 -5.85
C ASN A 16 2.54 -11.69 -4.65
N PRO A 17 3.37 -12.48 -3.94
CA PRO A 17 2.92 -13.33 -2.84
C PRO A 17 2.53 -12.53 -1.58
N TYR A 18 2.90 -11.26 -1.50
CA TYR A 18 2.64 -10.39 -0.35
C TYR A 18 1.43 -9.48 -0.54
N PHE A 19 0.72 -9.62 -1.65
CA PHE A 19 -0.48 -8.83 -1.91
C PHE A 19 -1.60 -9.16 -0.92
N VAL A 20 -2.24 -8.12 -0.37
CA VAL A 20 -3.37 -8.27 0.56
C VAL A 20 -4.66 -7.78 -0.10
N LYS A 21 -4.69 -6.52 -0.51
CA LYS A 21 -5.91 -5.88 -1.02
C LYS A 21 -5.60 -4.67 -1.90
N GLU A 22 -6.37 -4.52 -2.98
CA GLU A 22 -6.44 -3.30 -3.76
C GLU A 22 -7.55 -2.39 -3.19
N LEU A 23 -7.22 -1.12 -3.01
CA LEU A 23 -8.13 -0.03 -2.68
C LEU A 23 -8.21 0.95 -3.85
N GLU A 24 -8.93 2.07 -3.72
CA GLU A 24 -9.13 3.02 -4.81
C GLU A 24 -7.81 3.61 -5.28
N THR A 25 -6.99 4.09 -4.34
CA THR A 25 -5.77 4.86 -4.64
C THR A 25 -4.48 4.05 -4.48
N GLY A 26 -4.55 2.83 -3.94
CA GLY A 26 -3.35 2.05 -3.66
C GLY A 26 -3.55 0.56 -3.46
N TYR A 27 -2.43 -0.11 -3.22
CA TYR A 27 -2.34 -1.54 -2.92
C TYR A 27 -1.73 -1.75 -1.54
N LEU A 28 -2.43 -2.50 -0.69
CA LEU A 28 -1.89 -3.01 0.57
C LEU A 28 -1.08 -4.27 0.31
N VAL A 29 0.16 -4.28 0.79
CA VAL A 29 1.04 -5.45 0.80
C VAL A 29 1.63 -5.67 2.19
N ILE A 30 1.91 -6.92 2.52
CA ILE A 30 2.78 -7.26 3.64
C ILE A 30 4.22 -6.93 3.26
N GLY A 31 5.00 -6.37 4.19
CA GLY A 31 6.40 -6.07 3.94
C GLY A 31 7.25 -7.34 3.77
N ASP A 32 8.21 -7.31 2.84
CA ASP A 32 9.10 -8.44 2.50
C ASP A 32 9.86 -8.99 3.71
N HIS A 33 10.21 -8.10 4.64
CA HIS A 33 10.86 -8.42 5.88
C HIS A 33 9.97 -7.94 7.02
N GLN A 34 9.34 -8.88 7.73
CA GLN A 34 8.51 -8.60 8.91
C GLN A 34 9.38 -8.19 10.10
N TYR A 35 9.87 -6.96 10.09
CA TYR A 35 10.63 -6.39 11.21
C TYR A 35 9.81 -6.43 12.52
N PHE A 36 8.49 -6.29 12.40
CA PHE A 36 7.51 -6.59 13.44
C PHE A 36 6.29 -7.26 12.80
N ALA A 37 5.48 -7.94 13.63
CA ALA A 37 4.26 -8.60 13.18
C ALA A 37 3.26 -7.58 12.61
N GLY A 38 2.84 -7.80 11.36
CA GLY A 38 1.90 -6.90 10.68
C GLY A 38 2.57 -5.73 9.96
N TYR A 39 3.90 -5.71 9.84
CA TYR A 39 4.59 -4.71 9.03
C TYR A 39 4.04 -4.74 7.60
N SER A 40 3.41 -3.64 7.20
CA SER A 40 2.65 -3.54 5.96
C SER A 40 2.94 -2.21 5.26
N LEU A 41 2.79 -2.20 3.94
CA LEU A 41 3.00 -1.02 3.10
C LEU A 41 1.72 -0.76 2.29
N PHE A 42 1.31 0.50 2.23
CA PHE A 42 0.26 0.96 1.32
C PHE A 42 0.90 1.74 0.17
N LEU A 43 0.82 1.19 -1.03
CA LEU A 43 1.52 1.66 -2.22
C LEU A 43 0.55 2.43 -3.11
N ALA A 44 0.86 3.69 -3.43
CA ALA A 44 0.05 4.48 -4.37
C ALA A 44 0.05 3.84 -5.77
N LYS A 45 -1.10 3.86 -6.45
CA LYS A 45 -1.22 3.44 -7.85
C LYS A 45 -0.49 4.38 -8.79
N GLU A 46 -0.52 5.67 -8.48
CA GLU A 46 0.16 6.71 -9.24
C GLU A 46 1.64 6.76 -8.85
N HIS A 47 2.53 6.80 -9.85
CA HIS A 47 3.95 7.00 -9.60
C HIS A 47 4.22 8.46 -9.23
N VAL A 48 4.45 8.69 -7.94
CA VAL A 48 4.98 9.94 -7.41
C VAL A 48 6.11 9.66 -6.43
N THR A 49 7.04 10.59 -6.31
CA THR A 49 8.12 10.50 -5.31
C THR A 49 7.71 11.01 -3.94
N GLU A 50 6.73 11.92 -3.91
CA GLU A 50 6.30 12.65 -2.70
C GLU A 50 4.80 12.85 -2.72
N LEU A 51 4.16 12.84 -1.54
CA LEU A 51 2.70 12.98 -1.41
C LEU A 51 2.16 14.27 -2.04
N HIS A 52 2.91 15.37 -1.97
CA HIS A 52 2.44 16.67 -2.47
C HIS A 52 2.41 16.76 -4.01
N HIS A 53 2.97 15.78 -4.72
CA HIS A 53 2.84 15.68 -6.17
C HIS A 53 1.51 15.05 -6.62
N LEU A 54 0.76 14.41 -5.72
CA LEU A 54 -0.59 13.92 -6.02
C LEU A 54 -1.56 15.10 -6.15
N GLU A 55 -2.50 14.95 -7.08
CA GLU A 55 -3.70 15.80 -7.16
C GLU A 55 -4.40 15.81 -5.78
N LYS A 56 -5.01 16.94 -5.42
CA LYS A 56 -5.54 17.19 -4.08
C LYS A 56 -6.57 16.14 -3.66
N GLU A 57 -7.51 15.79 -4.51
CA GLU A 57 -8.56 14.81 -4.23
C GLU A 57 -7.96 13.41 -4.06
N THR A 58 -7.08 12.99 -4.98
CA THR A 58 -6.35 11.71 -4.89
C THR A 58 -5.53 11.62 -3.59
N LYS A 59 -4.81 12.69 -3.25
CA LYS A 59 -4.01 12.76 -2.02
C LYS A 59 -4.86 12.59 -0.76
N LEU A 60 -6.02 13.26 -0.71
CA LEU A 60 -6.91 13.16 0.45
C LEU A 60 -7.51 11.76 0.57
N ARG A 61 -7.96 11.16 -0.54
CA ARG A 61 -8.43 9.77 -0.57
C ARG A 61 -7.34 8.79 -0.15
N PHE A 62 -6.11 8.97 -0.62
CA PHE A 62 -4.96 8.14 -0.24
C PHE A 62 -4.68 8.20 1.27
N LEU A 63 -4.69 9.39 1.88
CA LEU A 63 -4.50 9.54 3.33
C LEU A 63 -5.64 8.91 4.15
N GLU A 64 -6.87 8.99 3.66
CA GLU A 64 -8.01 8.31 4.28
C GLU A 64 -7.86 6.79 4.22
N GLU A 65 -7.51 6.25 3.05
CA GLU A 65 -7.24 4.82 2.86
C GLU A 65 -6.06 4.34 3.70
N MET A 66 -5.00 5.14 3.87
CA MET A 66 -3.89 4.84 4.78
C MET A 66 -4.37 4.66 6.23
N SER A 67 -5.29 5.52 6.70
CA SER A 67 -5.87 5.40 8.04
C SER A 67 -6.68 4.10 8.19
N LEU A 68 -7.50 3.76 7.18
CA LEU A 68 -8.29 2.52 7.18
C LEU A 68 -7.40 1.28 7.17
N VAL A 69 -6.35 1.28 6.35
CA VAL A 69 -5.35 0.22 6.29
C VAL A 69 -4.67 0.05 7.65
N GLN A 70 -4.26 1.14 8.29
CA GLN A 70 -3.61 1.08 9.59
C GLN A 70 -4.52 0.47 10.65
N GLU A 71 -5.79 0.85 10.69
CA GLU A 71 -6.78 0.27 11.61
C GLU A 71 -6.97 -1.23 11.38
N ALA A 72 -7.07 -1.65 10.10
CA ALA A 72 -7.21 -3.05 9.74
C ALA A 72 -6.00 -3.89 10.17
N VAL A 73 -4.79 -3.38 9.95
CA VAL A 73 -3.55 -4.01 10.41
C VAL A 73 -3.52 -4.09 11.94
N ALA A 74 -3.86 -3.00 12.63
CA ALA A 74 -3.88 -2.99 14.09
C ALA A 74 -4.85 -4.04 14.66
N LYS A 75 -6.04 -4.20 14.08
CA LYS A 75 -7.01 -5.23 14.51
C LYS A 75 -6.53 -6.65 14.21
N ALA A 76 -5.90 -6.87 13.06
CA ALA A 76 -5.42 -8.19 12.67
C ALA A 76 -4.24 -8.68 13.53
N PHE A 77 -3.45 -7.75 14.08
CA PHE A 77 -2.23 -8.05 14.84
C PHE A 77 -2.28 -7.57 16.30
N ALA A 78 -3.44 -7.12 16.79
CA ALA A 78 -3.66 -6.86 18.21
C ALA A 78 -3.61 -8.19 18.97
N THR A 79 -2.79 -8.25 20.02
CA THR A 79 -2.62 -9.42 20.89
C THR A 79 -3.52 -9.31 22.11
#